data_AF-A0A917QTN8-F1
#
_entry.id   AF-A0A917QTN8-F1
#
_cell.length_a   1.000
_cell.length_b   1.000
_cell.length_c   1.000
_cell.angle_alpha   90.00
_cell.angle_beta   90.00
_cell.angle_gamma   90.00
#
_symmetry.space_group_name_H-M   'P 1'
#
loop_
_entity.id
_entity.type
_entity.pdbx_description
1 polymer ?
#
loop_
_entity_poly.entity_id
_entity_poly.type
_entity_poly.pdbx_seq_one_letter_code
_entity_poly.pdbx_strand_id
1 'polypeptide(L)'
;MIGAAIGSSDGATAAVKPQTTVAAPGNTVARTTTQTPTYDVPSVTNLSPEVTITEKKCYGSAGCNFEYELRLTTTGSPTFAPGKRYRVTVALDEGTSWERIHSITLSGTKADVITSLVSSRSTSDPVPVIKSVTPL
;
A
#
# COMPACT_ATOMS: atom_id res chain seq x y z
N MET A 1 -20.84 -45.05 -73.79
CA MET A 1 -20.32 -44.75 -72.44
C MET A 1 -21.14 -45.53 -71.45
N ILE A 2 -20.45 -46.46 -70.76
CA ILE A 2 -20.64 -47.06 -69.43
C ILE A 2 -22.07 -47.17 -68.88
N GLY A 3 -22.52 -48.43 -68.76
CA GLY A 3 -23.78 -48.85 -68.14
C GLY A 3 -23.70 -49.09 -66.63
N ALA A 4 -24.88 -49.29 -66.04
CA ALA A 4 -25.15 -49.43 -64.60
C ALA A 4 -24.80 -50.80 -64.01
N ALA A 5 -24.52 -50.84 -62.69
CA ALA A 5 -24.82 -51.95 -61.77
C ALA A 5 -24.60 -51.49 -60.30
N ILE A 6 -25.62 -51.43 -59.44
CA ILE A 6 -26.10 -52.42 -58.44
C ILE A 6 -25.04 -53.00 -57.49
N GLY A 7 -25.32 -52.87 -56.18
CA GLY A 7 -24.50 -53.42 -55.10
C GLY A 7 -24.95 -54.80 -54.62
N SER A 8 -24.09 -55.42 -53.79
CA SER A 8 -24.39 -56.26 -52.61
C SER A 8 -23.09 -56.91 -52.15
N SER A 9 -22.78 -56.87 -50.84
CA SER A 9 -21.92 -57.86 -50.18
C SER A 9 -22.19 -57.86 -48.68
N ASP A 10 -22.51 -59.06 -48.20
CA ASP A 10 -22.87 -59.49 -46.85
C ASP A 10 -21.82 -59.21 -45.76
N GLY A 11 -22.25 -59.27 -44.49
CA GLY A 11 -21.31 -59.37 -43.37
C GLY A 11 -21.88 -59.36 -41.95
N ALA A 12 -22.48 -60.49 -41.55
CA ALA A 12 -22.41 -61.11 -40.22
C ALA A 12 -22.71 -60.33 -38.91
N THR A 13 -23.70 -60.86 -38.20
CA THR A 13 -24.04 -60.70 -36.78
C THR A 13 -22.85 -60.85 -35.82
N ALA A 14 -22.72 -59.95 -34.83
CA ALA A 14 -21.95 -60.17 -33.60
C ALA A 14 -22.67 -59.57 -32.38
N ALA A 15 -22.64 -60.34 -31.29
CA ALA A 15 -23.47 -60.21 -30.10
C ALA A 15 -23.24 -58.93 -29.27
N VAL A 16 -24.32 -58.36 -28.73
CA VAL A 16 -24.30 -57.27 -27.75
C VAL A 16 -23.96 -57.84 -26.37
N LYS A 17 -22.80 -57.47 -25.83
CA LYS A 17 -22.46 -57.68 -24.42
C LYS A 17 -22.87 -56.42 -23.63
N PRO A 18 -23.58 -56.50 -22.50
CA PRO A 18 -23.84 -55.31 -21.69
C PRO A 18 -22.53 -54.83 -21.07
N GLN A 19 -22.10 -53.62 -21.42
CA GLN A 19 -21.01 -52.91 -20.74
C GLN A 19 -21.59 -52.24 -19.50
N THR A 20 -21.15 -52.68 -18.33
CA THR A 20 -21.41 -52.02 -17.05
C THR A 20 -20.62 -50.72 -17.00
N THR A 21 -21.29 -49.58 -17.15
CA THR A 21 -20.67 -48.26 -16.99
C THR A 21 -20.42 -48.01 -15.51
N VAL A 22 -19.16 -48.12 -15.07
CA VAL A 22 -18.76 -47.63 -13.74
C VAL A 22 -18.72 -46.10 -13.81
N ALA A 23 -19.59 -45.43 -13.05
CA ALA A 23 -19.54 -43.98 -12.91
C ALA A 23 -18.21 -43.60 -12.24
N ALA A 24 -17.40 -42.77 -12.91
CA ALA A 24 -16.18 -42.23 -12.35
C ALA A 24 -16.50 -41.32 -11.14
N PRO A 25 -15.70 -41.34 -10.07
CA PRO A 25 -15.93 -40.52 -8.89
C PRO A 25 -15.92 -39.03 -9.27
N GLY A 26 -16.98 -38.32 -8.88
CA GLY A 26 -17.10 -36.89 -9.13
C GLY A 26 -15.97 -36.12 -8.45
N ASN A 27 -15.19 -35.39 -9.25
CA ASN A 27 -14.20 -34.44 -8.75
C ASN A 27 -14.94 -33.35 -7.97
N THR A 28 -14.93 -33.44 -6.64
CA THR A 28 -15.40 -32.35 -5.79
C THR A 28 -14.35 -31.25 -5.86
N VAL A 29 -14.67 -30.15 -6.54
CA VAL A 29 -13.80 -28.96 -6.56
C VAL A 29 -13.78 -28.40 -5.15
N ALA A 30 -12.67 -28.57 -4.44
CA ALA A 30 -12.46 -27.93 -3.16
C ALA A 30 -12.50 -26.41 -3.38
N ARG A 31 -13.46 -25.74 -2.75
CA ARG A 31 -13.59 -24.29 -2.79
C ARG A 31 -12.47 -23.68 -1.95
N THR A 32 -11.39 -23.25 -2.60
CA THR A 32 -10.33 -22.49 -1.93
C THR A 32 -10.91 -21.14 -1.52
N THR A 33 -11.11 -20.91 -0.22
CA THR A 33 -11.41 -19.58 0.31
C THR A 33 -10.13 -18.75 0.31
N THR A 34 -10.01 -17.84 -0.66
CA THR A 34 -8.96 -16.80 -0.66
C THR A 34 -9.23 -15.84 0.50
N GLN A 35 -8.34 -15.78 1.49
CA GLN A 35 -8.41 -14.73 2.51
C GLN A 35 -8.02 -13.40 1.88
N THR A 36 -8.86 -12.38 2.03
CA THR A 36 -8.53 -11.02 1.62
C THR A 36 -7.49 -10.46 2.59
N PRO A 37 -6.39 -9.85 2.11
CA PRO A 37 -5.43 -9.21 2.99
C PRO A 37 -6.09 -8.10 3.80
N THR A 38 -5.79 -8.06 5.10
CA THR A 38 -6.18 -6.95 5.97
C THR A 38 -5.06 -5.93 6.00
N TYR A 39 -5.42 -4.65 5.85
CA TYR A 39 -4.47 -3.54 5.86
C TYR A 39 -4.79 -2.57 7.00
N ASP A 40 -3.75 -2.04 7.61
CA ASP A 40 -3.85 -0.99 8.62
C ASP A 40 -4.20 0.35 7.97
N VAL A 41 -4.79 1.23 8.78
CA VAL A 41 -5.00 2.64 8.42
C VAL A 41 -3.93 3.47 9.14
N PRO A 42 -3.20 4.36 8.43
CA PRO A 42 -2.26 5.24 9.08
C PRO A 42 -2.96 6.17 10.08
N SER A 43 -2.33 6.41 11.22
CA SER A 43 -2.84 7.20 12.32
C SER A 43 -1.66 7.86 13.06
N VAL A 44 -1.97 8.80 13.94
CA VAL A 44 -0.94 9.47 14.77
C VAL A 44 -0.16 8.51 15.69
N THR A 45 -0.69 7.31 15.95
CA THR A 45 -0.06 6.33 16.85
C THR A 45 0.89 5.37 16.14
N ASN A 46 0.68 5.12 14.85
CA ASN A 46 1.51 4.23 14.03
C ASN A 46 2.50 4.98 13.11
N LEU A 47 2.58 6.30 13.29
CA LEU A 47 3.48 7.19 12.56
C LEU A 47 4.32 7.97 13.57
N SER A 48 5.61 8.12 13.28
CA SER A 48 6.53 8.95 14.04
C SER A 48 7.19 9.96 13.11
N PRO A 49 6.93 11.27 13.27
CA PRO A 49 7.63 12.28 12.52
C PRO A 49 9.03 12.47 13.12
N GLU A 50 10.02 12.65 12.27
CA GLU A 50 11.41 12.87 12.65
C GLU A 50 11.93 14.10 11.93
N VAL A 51 12.51 15.03 12.68
CA VAL A 51 13.13 16.24 12.14
C VAL A 51 14.63 16.15 12.37
N THR A 52 15.38 16.24 11.28
CA THR A 52 16.84 16.31 11.30
C THR A 52 17.27 17.70 10.90
N ILE A 53 17.87 18.44 11.81
CA ILE A 53 18.42 19.77 11.52
C ILE A 53 19.74 19.59 10.76
N THR A 54 19.78 20.04 9.52
CA THR A 54 20.96 19.97 8.65
C THR A 54 21.85 21.20 8.82
N GLU A 55 21.26 22.37 9.10
CA GLU A 55 22.00 23.58 9.42
C GLU A 55 21.28 24.40 10.51
N LYS A 56 22.06 24.99 11.43
CA LYS A 56 21.55 25.90 12.47
C LYS A 56 22.43 27.13 12.56
N LYS A 57 21.86 28.31 12.33
CA LYS A 57 22.54 29.62 12.43
C LYS A 57 21.77 30.54 13.37
N CYS A 58 22.36 30.85 14.52
CA CYS A 58 21.73 31.67 15.54
C CYS A 58 22.31 33.09 15.59
N TYR A 59 21.44 34.09 15.76
CA TYR A 59 21.77 35.51 15.73
C TYR A 59 21.48 36.19 17.08
N GLY A 60 21.74 35.48 18.19
CA GLY A 60 21.48 35.96 19.54
C GLY A 60 19.98 36.10 19.82
N SER A 61 19.56 37.28 20.31
CA SER A 61 18.15 37.55 20.65
C SER A 61 17.21 37.65 19.44
N ALA A 62 17.75 37.66 18.21
CA ALA A 62 16.94 37.63 16.99
C ALA A 62 16.40 36.22 16.66
N GLY A 63 16.93 35.16 17.30
CA GLY A 63 16.56 33.78 17.07
C GLY A 63 17.54 33.01 16.17
N CYS A 64 17.08 31.89 15.59
CA CYS A 64 17.88 31.01 14.75
C CYS A 64 17.20 30.69 13.42
N ASN A 65 18.02 30.57 12.37
CA ASN A 65 17.64 29.95 11.11
C ASN A 65 18.01 28.46 11.15
N PHE A 66 17.07 27.62 10.76
CA PHE A 66 17.22 26.18 10.69
C PHE A 66 16.97 25.70 9.27
N GLU A 67 17.89 24.94 8.72
CA GLU A 67 17.59 24.01 7.63
C GLU A 67 17.33 22.65 8.24
N TYR A 68 16.26 21.99 7.79
CA TYR A 68 15.95 20.65 8.26
C TYR A 68 15.36 19.76 7.17
N GLU A 69 15.45 18.47 7.44
CA GLU A 69 14.70 17.42 6.76
C GLU A 69 13.64 16.86 7.71
N LEU A 70 12.39 16.88 7.26
CA LEU A 70 11.27 16.24 7.94
C LEU A 70 10.96 14.91 7.24
N ARG A 71 11.01 13.84 8.02
CA ARG A 71 10.75 12.47 7.58
C ARG A 71 9.60 11.89 8.42
N LEU A 72 8.92 10.91 7.84
CA LEU A 72 7.88 10.17 8.55
C LEU A 72 8.27 8.70 8.55
N THR A 73 8.31 8.12 9.75
CA THR A 73 8.58 6.70 9.94
C THR A 73 7.33 6.00 10.46
N THR A 74 7.24 4.68 10.24
CA THR A 74 6.12 3.87 10.74
C THR A 74 6.54 3.15 12.01
N THR A 75 5.65 3.03 12.98
CA THR A 75 5.90 2.35 14.26
C THR A 75 5.04 1.10 14.37
N GLY A 76 5.59 0.01 14.90
CA GLY A 76 4.84 -1.23 15.13
C GLY A 76 4.58 -2.09 13.88
N SER A 77 5.34 -1.89 12.81
CA SER A 77 5.25 -2.68 11.56
C SER A 77 3.86 -2.75 10.92
N PRO A 78 3.16 -1.61 10.72
CA PRO A 78 1.85 -1.61 10.12
C PRO A 78 1.94 -1.99 8.63
N THR A 79 0.95 -2.72 8.15
CA THR A 79 0.85 -3.09 6.73
C THR A 79 -0.20 -2.22 6.06
N PHE A 80 0.24 -1.17 5.38
CA PHE A 80 -0.66 -0.28 4.67
C PHE A 80 -0.97 -0.77 3.25
N ALA A 81 -2.19 -0.49 2.79
CA ALA A 81 -2.65 -0.95 1.48
C ALA A 81 -1.78 -0.39 0.33
N PRO A 82 -1.23 -1.26 -0.55
CA PRO A 82 -0.45 -0.81 -1.68
C PRO A 82 -1.34 0.01 -2.63
N GLY A 83 -0.90 1.22 -2.96
CA GLY A 83 -1.65 2.14 -3.84
C GLY A 83 -2.63 3.08 -3.13
N LYS A 84 -2.89 2.90 -1.82
CA LYS A 84 -3.56 3.94 -1.03
C LYS A 84 -2.56 5.02 -0.65
N ARG A 85 -3.03 6.27 -0.73
CA ARG A 85 -2.25 7.45 -0.36
C ARG A 85 -2.94 8.20 0.76
N TYR A 86 -2.13 8.73 1.66
CA TYR A 86 -2.59 9.54 2.78
C TYR A 86 -1.80 10.83 2.84
N ARG A 87 -2.47 11.92 3.15
CA ARG A 87 -1.85 13.19 3.50
C ARG A 87 -1.68 13.25 5.01
N VAL A 88 -0.43 13.36 5.45
CA VAL A 88 -0.07 13.52 6.85
C VAL A 88 0.32 14.97 7.07
N THR A 89 -0.40 15.63 7.97
CA THR A 89 -0.15 17.02 8.34
C THR A 89 0.69 17.05 9.59
N VAL A 90 1.89 17.60 9.50
CA VAL A 90 2.85 17.72 10.60
C VAL A 90 3.04 19.19 10.91
N ALA A 91 2.86 19.57 12.17
CA ALA A 91 3.23 20.87 12.68
C ALA A 91 4.65 20.80 13.26
N LEU A 92 5.48 21.79 12.96
CA LEU A 92 6.71 22.03 13.69
C LEU A 92 6.45 23.13 14.71
N ASP A 93 6.57 22.77 15.98
CA ASP A 93 6.61 23.73 17.06
C ASP A 93 8.05 24.28 17.15
N GLU A 94 8.20 25.55 16.82
CA GLU A 94 9.49 26.24 16.84
C GLU A 94 9.71 26.99 18.17
N GLY A 95 8.98 26.64 19.24
CA GLY A 95 9.06 27.30 20.54
C GLY A 95 8.52 28.73 20.53
N THR A 96 7.62 29.03 19.59
CA THR A 96 6.95 30.34 19.44
C THR A 96 5.44 30.14 19.30
N SER A 97 4.67 31.22 19.30
CA SER A 97 3.20 31.16 19.16
C SER A 97 2.71 30.70 17.78
N TRP A 98 3.62 30.45 16.83
CA TRP A 98 3.29 30.02 15.48
C TRP A 98 3.90 28.65 15.20
N GLU A 99 3.06 27.74 14.70
CA GLU A 99 3.47 26.42 14.23
C GLU A 99 3.60 26.46 12.69
N ARG A 100 4.60 25.79 12.12
CA ARG A 100 4.66 25.58 10.66
C ARG A 100 4.05 24.25 10.27
N ILE A 101 3.13 24.30 9.30
CA ILE A 101 2.37 23.14 8.87
C ILE A 101 2.94 22.60 7.57
N HIS A 102 3.34 21.33 7.57
CA HIS A 102 3.82 20.57 6.43
C HIS A 102 2.84 19.45 6.06
N SER A 103 2.71 19.15 4.77
CA SER A 103 1.92 18.03 4.26
C SER A 103 2.83 17.00 3.61
N ILE A 104 2.93 15.81 4.18
CA ILE A 104 3.70 14.67 3.67
C ILE A 104 2.74 13.67 3.04
N THR A 105 3.10 13.10 1.88
CA THR A 105 2.33 11.98 1.33
C THR A 105 2.91 10.65 1.82
N LEU A 106 2.04 9.77 2.30
CA LEU A 106 2.36 8.40 2.67
C LEU A 106 1.71 7.45 1.65
N SER A 107 2.50 6.57 1.03
CA SER A 107 2.07 5.56 0.07
C SER A 107 2.56 4.17 0.49
N GLY A 108 1.64 3.29 0.90
CA GLY A 108 2.06 2.08 1.61
C GLY A 108 2.90 2.45 2.84
N THR A 109 4.02 1.76 3.08
CA THR A 109 4.97 2.07 4.17
C THR A 109 6.03 3.12 3.81
N LYS A 110 5.95 3.73 2.62
CA LYS A 110 6.91 4.73 2.16
C LYS A 110 6.32 6.13 2.31
N ALA A 111 7.05 7.03 2.97
CA ALA A 111 6.67 8.43 3.10
C ALA A 111 7.62 9.32 2.29
N ASP A 112 7.09 10.45 1.83
CA ASP A 112 7.90 11.52 1.25
C ASP A 112 8.78 12.18 2.33
N VAL A 113 9.88 12.77 1.90
CA VAL A 113 10.77 13.59 2.73
C VAL A 113 10.61 15.05 2.30
N ILE A 114 10.50 15.95 3.27
CA ILE A 114 10.39 17.38 3.02
C ILE A 114 11.65 18.05 3.56
N THR A 115 12.35 18.79 2.72
CA THR A 115 13.44 19.68 3.14
C THR A 115 12.94 21.12 3.16
N SER A 116 13.23 21.87 4.21
CA SER A 116 12.83 23.27 4.31
C SER A 116 13.81 24.12 5.10
N LEU A 117 13.80 25.43 4.84
CA LEU A 117 14.50 26.44 5.60
C LEU A 117 13.47 27.27 6.38
N VAL A 118 13.70 27.41 7.69
CA VAL A 118 12.82 28.17 8.58
C VAL A 118 13.63 29.10 9.46
N SER A 119 12.99 30.19 9.87
CA SER A 119 13.57 31.19 10.77
C SER A 119 12.70 31.27 12.01
N SER A 120 13.21 30.77 13.14
CA SER A 120 12.53 30.86 14.44
C SER A 120 13.08 32.03 15.25
N ARG A 121 12.22 32.64 16.06
CA ARG A 121 12.66 33.57 17.12
C ARG A 121 13.18 32.83 18.35
N SER A 122 12.96 31.53 18.44
CA SER A 122 13.49 30.66 19.48
C SER A 122 14.86 30.11 19.10
N THR A 123 15.65 29.78 20.12
CA THR A 123 16.89 29.03 19.97
C THR A 123 16.71 27.53 20.13
N SER A 124 15.53 27.08 20.55
CA SER A 124 15.18 25.68 20.68
C SER A 124 15.05 25.00 19.32
N ASP A 125 15.40 23.73 19.29
CA ASP A 125 15.22 22.90 18.10
C ASP A 125 13.72 22.66 17.83
N PRO A 126 13.27 22.72 16.56
CA PRO A 126 11.87 22.50 16.21
C PRO A 126 11.42 21.08 16.56
N VAL A 127 10.25 20.97 17.17
CA VAL A 127 9.65 19.68 17.55
C VAL A 127 8.51 19.34 16.60
N PRO A 128 8.55 18.19 15.90
CA PRO A 128 7.47 17.78 15.04
C PRO A 128 6.31 17.14 15.81
N VAL A 129 5.08 17.51 15.43
CA VAL A 129 3.84 16.96 15.97
C VAL A 129 2.88 16.65 14.82
N ILE A 130 2.43 15.40 14.71
CA ILE A 130 1.39 15.05 13.72
C ILE A 130 0.05 15.66 14.18
N LYS A 131 -0.57 16.46 13.32
CA LYS A 131 -1.89 17.08 13.56
C LYS A 131 -3.03 16.26 12.98
N SER A 132 -2.86 15.71 11.79
CA SER A 132 -3.91 14.93 11.13
C SER A 132 -3.37 13.96 10.09
N VAL A 133 -4.15 12.92 9.82
CA VAL A 133 -3.94 11.97 8.73
C VAL A 133 -5.24 11.88 7.94
N THR A 134 -5.19 12.17 6.64
CA THR A 134 -6.39 12.20 5.79
C THR A 134 -6.14 11.35 4.54
N PRO A 135 -7.06 10.45 4.14
CA PRO A 135 -6.94 9.73 2.88
C PRO A 135 -6.98 10.69 1.68
N LEU A 136 -6.21 10.39 0.63
CA LEU A 136 -6.16 11.11 -0.65
C LEU A 136 -6.99 10.43 -1.73
#